data_AF-A0A067L6X7-F1
#
_entry.id   AF-A0A067L6X7-F1
#
_cell.length_a   1.000
_cell.length_b   1.000
_cell.length_c   1.000
_cell.angle_alpha   90.00
_cell.angle_beta   90.00
_cell.angle_gamma   90.00
#
_symmetry.space_group_name_H-M   'P 1'
#
loop_
_entity.id
_entity.type
_entity.pdbx_description
1 polymer ?
#
loop_
_entity_poly.entity_id
_entity_poly.type
_entity_poly.pdbx_seq_one_letter_code
_entity_poly.pdbx_strand_id
1 'polypeptide(L)'
;MLRASGVQWDLRKMDRYECYDEFDWEVQWQKEGDSLARYLVRIGETMESIKIIRQALEGIPGGQPYENLETRRFDKEGDPEWNDFEYRFISKRTSPTFELPKQELYVRVEAPKGELGIFLIGD
;
A
#
# COMPACT_ATOMS: atom_id res chain seq x y z
N MET A 1 11.27 12.91 9.31
CA MET A 1 12.15 14.01 9.76
C MET A 1 11.83 15.32 9.05
N LEU A 2 11.76 15.32 7.72
CA LEU A 2 11.35 16.46 6.89
C LEU A 2 10.11 17.21 7.43
N ARG A 3 9.04 16.46 7.74
CA ARG A 3 7.78 17.01 8.26
C ARG A 3 7.89 17.81 9.56
N ALA A 4 8.85 17.46 10.42
CA ALA A 4 9.05 18.18 11.69
C ALA A 4 9.93 19.43 11.54
N SER A 5 10.51 19.65 10.36
CA SER A 5 11.43 20.76 10.05
C SER A 5 10.81 21.80 9.11
N GLY A 6 9.47 21.88 9.07
CA GLY A 6 8.73 22.85 8.27
C GLY A 6 8.48 22.45 6.82
N VAL A 7 8.83 21.23 6.41
CA VAL A 7 8.64 20.76 5.03
C VAL A 7 7.37 19.91 4.95
N GLN A 8 6.35 20.43 4.27
CA GLN A 8 5.10 19.72 3.99
C GLN A 8 5.32 18.67 2.88
N TRP A 9 5.90 17.54 3.25
CA TRP A 9 6.23 16.46 2.32
C TRP A 9 5.68 15.12 2.80
N ASP A 10 4.93 14.44 1.93
CA ASP A 10 4.40 13.10 2.14
C ASP A 10 4.17 12.39 0.80
N LEU A 11 4.77 11.22 0.60
CA LEU A 11 4.65 10.49 -0.68
C LEU A 11 3.21 10.02 -0.94
N ARG A 12 2.40 9.78 0.09
CA ARG A 12 1.01 9.31 -0.08
C ARG A 12 0.12 10.35 -0.76
N LYS A 13 0.41 11.64 -0.61
CA LYS A 13 -0.28 12.73 -1.34
C LYS A 13 0.38 13.08 -2.67
N MET A 14 1.70 12.97 -2.77
CA MET A 14 2.44 13.34 -3.99
C MET A 14 2.34 12.27 -5.08
N ASP A 15 2.72 11.04 -4.75
CA ASP A 15 2.75 9.93 -5.72
C ASP A 15 1.40 9.23 -5.83
N ARG A 16 0.51 9.44 -4.85
CA ARG A 16 -0.88 8.94 -4.83
C ARG A 16 -0.97 7.45 -5.15
N TYR A 17 -0.08 6.66 -4.57
CA TYR A 17 -0.10 5.21 -4.75
C TYR A 17 -1.29 4.58 -4.00
N GLU A 18 -1.72 3.40 -4.45
CA GLU A 18 -2.90 2.70 -3.92
C GLU A 18 -4.17 3.58 -3.97
N CYS A 19 -4.93 3.66 -2.88
CA CYS A 19 -6.17 4.43 -2.77
C CYS A 19 -6.06 5.60 -1.78
N TYR A 20 -4.85 6.08 -1.46
CA TYR A 20 -4.67 7.19 -0.51
C TYR A 20 -5.27 8.53 -0.96
N ASP A 21 -5.55 8.70 -2.25
CA ASP A 21 -6.21 9.89 -2.83
C ASP A 21 -7.73 9.89 -2.60
N GLU A 22 -8.32 8.74 -2.27
CA GLU A 22 -9.76 8.61 -2.02
C GLU A 22 -10.15 8.98 -0.58
N PHE A 23 -9.18 9.02 0.33
CA PHE A 23 -9.41 9.34 1.74
C PHE A 23 -9.21 10.84 2.02
N ASP A 24 -10.09 11.39 2.87
CA ASP A 24 -9.95 12.74 3.40
C ASP A 24 -8.99 12.73 4.60
N TRP A 25 -7.77 13.21 4.38
CA TRP A 25 -6.74 13.30 5.42
C TRP A 25 -5.73 14.41 5.16
N GLU A 26 -5.12 14.89 6.24
CA GLU A 26 -4.14 16.00 6.21
C GLU A 26 -2.73 15.57 6.63
N VAL A 27 -1.72 16.14 5.96
CA VAL A 27 -0.31 15.90 6.29
C VAL A 27 0.05 16.69 7.55
N GLN A 28 0.45 15.98 8.60
CA GLN A 28 0.89 16.58 9.87
C GLN A 28 2.33 17.08 9.75
N TRP A 29 2.56 18.34 10.05
CA TRP A 29 3.89 18.97 10.00
C TRP A 29 4.07 19.96 11.14
N GLN A 30 5.32 20.26 11.46
CA GLN A 30 5.74 21.20 12.49
C GLN A 30 6.94 21.98 11.97
N LYS A 31 7.19 23.19 12.51
CA LYS A 31 8.22 24.10 12.00
C LYS A 31 9.52 24.09 12.83
N GLU A 32 9.42 23.65 14.08
CA GLU A 32 10.41 23.86 15.14
C GLU A 32 11.66 22.99 14.96
N GLY A 33 11.56 21.84 14.28
CA GLY A 33 12.71 20.98 13.95
C GLY A 33 13.30 20.19 15.12
N ASP A 34 12.78 20.38 16.33
CA ASP A 34 13.28 19.75 17.56
C ASP A 34 12.68 18.34 17.77
N SER A 35 13.12 17.67 18.85
CA SER A 35 12.63 16.33 19.19
C SER A 35 11.15 16.33 19.59
N LEU A 36 10.65 17.43 20.17
CA LEU A 36 9.26 17.58 20.56
C LEU A 36 8.36 17.68 19.32
N ALA A 37 8.74 18.47 18.32
CA ALA A 37 8.06 18.57 17.03
C ALA A 37 7.94 17.20 16.36
N ARG A 38 9.01 16.38 16.38
CA ARG A 38 8.96 15.02 15.84
C ARG A 38 7.99 14.12 16.60
N TYR A 39 7.91 14.27 17.91
CA TYR A 39 6.97 13.54 18.75
C TYR A 39 5.52 13.95 18.46
N LEU A 40 5.25 15.25 18.38
CA LEU A 40 3.92 15.79 18.07
C LEU A 40 3.45 15.38 16.67
N VAL A 41 4.33 15.44 15.66
CA VAL A 41 4.02 14.96 14.30
C VAL A 41 3.60 13.49 14.33
N ARG A 42 4.31 12.61 15.06
CA ARG A 42 3.96 11.18 15.17
C ARG A 42 2.60 10.95 15.84
N ILE A 43 2.28 11.74 16.88
CA ILE A 43 0.95 11.66 17.50
C ILE A 43 -0.12 12.07 16.50
N GLY A 44 0.08 13.18 15.78
CA GLY A 44 -0.83 13.63 14.74
C GLY A 44 -1.03 12.57 13.65
N GLU A 45 0.05 11.97 13.15
CA GLU A 45 0.01 10.90 12.15
C GLU A 45 -0.78 9.68 12.64
N THR A 46 -0.71 9.35 13.94
CA THR A 46 -1.48 8.26 14.53
C THR A 46 -2.97 8.57 14.50
N MET A 47 -3.36 9.79 14.86
CA MET A 47 -4.77 10.23 14.80
C MET A 47 -5.29 10.22 13.37
N GLU A 48 -4.49 10.69 12.42
CA GLU A 48 -4.85 10.69 11.00
C GLU A 48 -4.97 9.27 10.44
N SER A 49 -4.09 8.36 10.86
CA SER A 49 -4.17 6.94 10.49
C SER A 49 -5.47 6.30 10.98
N ILE A 50 -5.92 6.65 12.19
CA ILE A 50 -7.23 6.20 12.71
C ILE A 50 -8.37 6.77 11.87
N LYS A 51 -8.29 8.02 11.43
CA LYS A 51 -9.29 8.65 10.54
C LYS A 51 -9.39 7.89 9.21
N ILE A 52 -8.25 7.58 8.59
CA ILE A 52 -8.18 6.79 7.35
C ILE A 52 -8.79 5.40 7.56
N ILE A 53 -8.44 4.70 8.65
CA ILE A 53 -8.99 3.37 8.95
C ILE A 53 -10.53 3.42 9.05
N ARG A 54 -11.09 4.45 9.68
CA ARG A 54 -12.55 4.61 9.79
C ARG A 54 -13.21 4.82 8.44
N GLN A 55 -12.64 5.69 7.59
CA GLN A 55 -13.15 5.90 6.23
C GLN A 55 -13.04 4.64 5.38
N ALA A 56 -11.92 3.92 5.49
CA ALA A 56 -11.73 2.65 4.80
C ALA A 56 -12.77 1.62 5.22
N LEU A 57 -13.13 1.52 6.51
CA LEU A 57 -14.18 0.63 7.01
C LEU A 57 -15.56 0.95 6.43
N GLU A 58 -15.88 2.23 6.23
CA GLU A 58 -17.14 2.66 5.60
C GLU A 58 -17.14 2.42 4.08
N GLY A 59 -15.96 2.52 3.46
CA GLY A 59 -15.75 2.41 2.02
C GLY A 59 -15.37 1.02 1.50
N ILE A 60 -15.37 -0.04 2.33
CA ILE A 60 -14.99 -1.38 1.88
C ILE A 60 -15.95 -1.84 0.78
N PRO A 61 -15.47 -2.03 -0.48
CA PRO A 61 -16.32 -2.60 -1.51
C PRO A 61 -16.59 -4.07 -1.18
N GLY A 62 -17.83 -4.51 -1.36
CA GLY A 62 -18.14 -5.94 -1.36
C GLY A 62 -17.45 -6.62 -2.54
N GLY A 63 -16.89 -7.82 -2.32
CA GLY A 63 -16.17 -8.56 -3.35
C GLY A 63 -15.14 -9.52 -2.77
N GLN A 64 -14.42 -10.23 -3.63
CA GLN A 64 -13.29 -11.06 -3.21
C GLN A 64 -12.12 -10.15 -2.81
N PRO A 65 -11.43 -10.43 -1.69
CA PRO A 65 -10.35 -9.59 -1.18
C PRO A 65 -9.02 -9.73 -1.93
N TYR A 66 -8.98 -10.57 -2.96
CA TYR A 66 -7.81 -10.81 -3.80
C TYR A 66 -8.24 -10.81 -5.27
N GLU A 67 -7.43 -10.19 -6.13
CA GLU A 67 -7.51 -10.45 -7.56
C GLU A 67 -7.01 -11.89 -7.78
N ASN A 68 -7.87 -12.78 -8.26
CA ASN A 68 -7.46 -14.10 -8.71
C ASN A 68 -6.60 -13.94 -9.99
N LEU A 69 -5.32 -13.63 -9.82
CA LEU A 69 -4.34 -13.58 -10.92
C LEU A 69 -4.28 -14.92 -11.68
N GLU A 70 -4.62 -16.01 -10.99
CA GLU A 70 -4.83 -17.34 -11.56
C GLU A 70 -6.04 -17.37 -12.52
N THR A 71 -7.23 -16.88 -12.12
CA THR A 71 -8.46 -16.86 -12.95
C THR A 71 -8.25 -16.07 -14.24
N ARG A 72 -7.55 -14.93 -14.16
CA ARG A 72 -7.23 -14.08 -15.33
C ARG A 72 -6.26 -14.74 -16.33
N ARG A 73 -5.47 -15.73 -15.89
CA ARG A 73 -4.53 -16.48 -16.75
C ARG A 73 -5.14 -17.70 -17.43
N PHE A 74 -6.18 -18.29 -16.85
CA PHE A 74 -6.75 -19.54 -17.35
C PHE A 74 -7.95 -19.37 -18.29
N ASP A 75 -8.37 -18.12 -18.62
CA ASP A 75 -9.59 -17.84 -19.38
C ASP A 75 -10.79 -18.67 -18.88
N LYS A 76 -10.82 -18.97 -17.57
CA LYS A 76 -11.89 -19.76 -16.96
C LYS A 76 -13.01 -18.81 -16.56
N GLU A 77 -14.19 -19.01 -17.14
CA GLU A 77 -15.42 -18.38 -16.67
C GLU A 77 -15.80 -18.95 -15.30
N GLY A 78 -15.74 -18.09 -14.28
CA GLY A 78 -16.23 -18.36 -12.94
C GLY A 78 -15.12 -18.59 -11.92
N ASP A 79 -15.22 -17.91 -10.79
CA ASP A 79 -14.38 -18.21 -9.64
C ASP A 79 -14.80 -19.55 -9.03
N PRO A 80 -13.86 -20.47 -8.77
CA PRO A 80 -14.16 -21.71 -8.07
C PRO A 80 -14.71 -21.40 -6.67
N GLU A 81 -15.66 -22.20 -6.19
CA GLU A 81 -16.22 -22.06 -4.84
C GLU A 81 -15.10 -22.12 -3.79
N TRP A 82 -15.18 -21.21 -2.82
CA TRP A 82 -14.22 -21.12 -1.74
C TRP A 82 -14.18 -22.46 -0.98
N ASN A 83 -12.99 -23.08 -0.92
CA ASN A 83 -12.71 -24.39 -0.29
C ASN A 83 -13.10 -25.65 -1.09
N ASP A 84 -13.44 -25.52 -2.38
CA ASP A 84 -13.59 -26.68 -3.27
C ASP A 84 -12.24 -27.37 -3.55
N PHE A 85 -12.31 -28.63 -4.02
CA PHE A 85 -11.14 -29.42 -4.39
C PHE A 85 -10.27 -28.72 -5.44
N GLU A 86 -10.86 -28.04 -6.44
CA GLU A 86 -10.10 -27.28 -7.43
C GLU A 86 -9.34 -26.11 -6.79
N TYR A 87 -9.98 -25.35 -5.90
CA TYR A 87 -9.36 -24.22 -5.18
C TYR A 87 -8.14 -24.67 -4.36
N ARG A 88 -8.25 -25.82 -3.69
CA ARG A 88 -7.15 -26.39 -2.88
C ARG A 88 -6.00 -26.96 -3.74
N PHE A 89 -6.25 -27.26 -5.01
CA PHE A 89 -5.23 -27.69 -5.96
C PHE A 89 -4.53 -26.51 -6.62
N ILE A 90 -5.26 -25.45 -6.94
CA ILE A 90 -4.71 -24.17 -7.43
C ILE A 90 -3.73 -23.60 -6.39
N SER A 91 -4.12 -23.54 -5.11
CA SER A 91 -3.26 -23.02 -4.03
C SER A 91 -2.00 -23.83 -3.75
N LYS A 92 -1.95 -25.09 -4.24
CA LYS A 92 -0.80 -26.00 -4.10
C LYS A 92 0.08 -26.06 -5.34
N ARG A 93 -0.32 -25.44 -6.46
CA ARG A 93 0.59 -25.30 -7.60
C ARG A 93 1.69 -24.33 -7.19
N THR A 94 2.94 -24.75 -7.35
CA THR A 94 4.09 -23.86 -7.23
C THR A 94 3.81 -22.67 -8.14
N SER A 95 3.77 -21.47 -7.57
CA SER A 95 3.61 -20.23 -8.35
C SER A 95 4.57 -20.31 -9.54
N PRO A 96 4.11 -20.15 -10.79
CA PRO A 96 5.00 -20.19 -11.93
C PRO A 96 6.12 -19.18 -11.67
N THR A 97 7.37 -19.59 -11.78
CA THR A 97 8.52 -18.69 -11.65
C THR A 97 8.31 -17.56 -12.65
N PHE A 98 7.95 -16.38 -12.17
CA PHE A 98 7.71 -15.22 -13.02
C PHE A 98 9.07 -14.76 -13.53
N GLU A 99 9.32 -14.92 -14.83
CA GLU A 99 10.46 -14.27 -15.47
C GLU A 99 10.20 -12.77 -15.50
N LEU A 100 10.95 -12.03 -14.68
CA LEU A 100 10.90 -10.58 -14.69
C LEU A 100 11.47 -10.10 -16.03
N PRO A 101 10.82 -9.17 -16.74
CA PRO A 101 11.43 -8.55 -17.90
C PRO A 101 12.75 -7.87 -17.50
N LYS A 102 13.74 -7.88 -18.40
CA LYS A 102 15.05 -7.22 -18.22
C LYS A 102 14.90 -5.71 -18.14
N GLN A 103 14.58 -5.21 -16.96
CA GLN A 103 14.38 -3.80 -16.69
C GLN A 103 14.81 -3.43 -15.27
N GLU A 104 15.07 -2.15 -15.07
CA GLU A 104 15.33 -1.55 -13.77
C GLU A 104 14.09 -0.82 -13.29
N LEU A 105 13.67 -1.07 -12.05
CA LEU A 105 12.50 -0.43 -11.45
C LEU A 105 12.86 0.10 -10.06
N TYR A 106 12.53 1.37 -9.81
CA TYR A 106 12.57 1.97 -8.48
C TYR A 106 11.16 2.28 -8.02
N VAL A 107 10.75 1.71 -6.89
CA VAL A 107 9.47 1.99 -6.24
C VAL A 107 9.76 2.58 -4.87
N ARG A 108 9.00 3.60 -4.49
CA ARG A 108 9.09 4.24 -3.17
C ARG A 108 7.74 4.26 -2.48
N VAL A 109 7.76 4.06 -1.17
CA VAL A 109 6.57 4.03 -0.31
C VAL A 109 6.86 4.86 0.95
N GLU A 110 5.85 5.55 1.48
CA GLU A 110 5.97 6.23 2.76
C GLU A 110 5.84 5.21 3.90
N ALA A 111 6.96 4.75 4.44
CA ALA A 111 6.97 3.95 5.66
C ALA A 111 6.81 4.85 6.91
N PRO A 112 6.45 4.30 8.08
CA PRO A 112 6.37 5.07 9.33
C PRO A 112 7.68 5.76 9.75
N LYS A 113 8.82 5.37 9.15
CA LYS A 113 10.13 5.99 9.37
C LYS A 113 10.50 7.05 8.33
N GLY A 114 9.75 7.16 7.23
CA GLY A 114 10.01 8.00 6.07
C GLY A 114 9.99 7.19 4.77
N GLU A 115 10.59 7.73 3.71
CA GLU A 115 10.67 7.08 2.39
C GLU A 115 11.43 5.75 2.45
N LEU A 116 10.75 4.68 2.05
CA LEU A 116 11.32 3.37 1.79
C LEU A 116 11.33 3.12 0.29
N GLY A 117 12.53 3.12 -0.30
CA GLY A 117 12.74 2.77 -1.70
C GLY A 117 13.18 1.33 -1.87
N ILE A 118 12.62 0.64 -2.86
CA ILE A 118 13.06 -0.67 -3.32
C ILE A 118 13.50 -0.52 -4.78
N PHE A 119 14.74 -0.92 -5.05
CA PHE A 119 15.30 -0.96 -6.39
C PHE A 119 15.41 -2.42 -6.84
N LEU A 120 14.77 -2.74 -7.96
CA LEU A 120 14.73 -4.08 -8.54
C LEU A 120 15.37 -4.06 -9.92
N ILE A 121 16.21 -5.06 -10.20
CA ILE A 121 16.78 -5.31 -11.52
C ILE A 121 16.36 -6.72 -11.92
N GLY A 122 15.67 -6.83 -13.05
CA GLY A 122 15.39 -8.12 -13.68
C GLY A 122 16.53 -8.56 -14.59
N ASP A 123 16.96 -9.81 -14.46
CA ASP A 123 17.83 -10.52 -15.40
C ASP A 123 17.04 -11.66 -16.07
#